data_AF-A0A522C0W1-F1
#
_entry.id   AF-A0A522C0W1-F1
#
_cell.length_a   1.000
_cell.length_b   1.000
_cell.length_c   1.000
_cell.angle_alpha   90.00
_cell.angle_beta   90.00
_cell.angle_gamma   90.00
#
_symmetry.space_group_name_H-M   'P 1'
#
loop_
_entity.id
_entity.type
_entity.pdbx_description
1 polymer ?
#
loop_
_entity_poly.entity_id
_entity_poly.type
_entity_poly.pdbx_seq_one_letter_code
_entity_poly.pdbx_strand_id
1 'polypeptide(L)'
;TARAVMMAVLEASKWIDAGLQNKMKMAETIADKSYVNTGVDAINQRILGRYQNGLGKTWDDPNHMKFFNDGAVNFPYLSDGMWFLTQHKRWGLIKDHPDYLAVAKQINQVDLYKQVASAMKISVPKDVLRTSKLIDGTVWDGKDPAKYADSFKIKA
;
A
#
# COMPACT_ATOMS: atom_id res chain seq x y z
N THR A 1 -23.94 -1.29 -0.08
CA THR A 1 -23.22 -0.25 0.69
C THR A 1 -21.72 -0.46 0.65
N ALA A 2 -21.14 -1.59 1.09
CA ALA A 2 -19.68 -1.81 1.05
C ALA A 2 -19.05 -1.84 -0.36
N ARG A 3 -19.61 -2.62 -1.29
CA ARG A 3 -19.09 -2.69 -2.69
C ARG A 3 -19.12 -1.33 -3.39
N ALA A 4 -20.16 -0.53 -3.18
CA ALA A 4 -20.28 0.80 -3.77
C ALA A 4 -19.19 1.75 -3.26
N VAL A 5 -18.89 1.71 -1.96
CA VAL A 5 -17.77 2.49 -1.39
C VAL A 5 -16.44 2.03 -1.96
N MET A 6 -16.20 0.71 -2.06
CA MET A 6 -14.98 0.19 -2.68
C MET A 6 -14.85 0.64 -4.15
N MET A 7 -15.95 0.66 -4.90
CA MET A 7 -15.96 1.18 -6.28
C MET A 7 -15.58 2.65 -6.31
N ALA A 8 -16.20 3.48 -5.46
CA ALA A 8 -15.91 4.91 -5.38
C ALA A 8 -14.43 5.18 -5.03
N VAL A 9 -13.85 4.43 -4.08
CA VAL A 9 -12.44 4.56 -3.71
C VAL A 9 -11.52 4.17 -4.87
N LEU A 10 -11.81 3.05 -5.56
CA LEU A 10 -11.00 2.62 -6.70
C LEU A 10 -11.12 3.58 -7.89
N GLU A 11 -12.28 4.18 -8.11
CA GLU A 11 -12.50 5.20 -9.13
C GLU A 11 -11.71 6.47 -8.81
N ALA A 12 -11.73 6.93 -7.55
CA ALA A 12 -10.91 8.05 -7.10
C ALA A 12 -9.41 7.75 -7.28
N SER A 13 -8.95 6.57 -6.88
CA SER A 13 -7.57 6.12 -7.07
C SER A 13 -7.15 6.16 -8.55
N LYS A 14 -7.99 5.61 -9.44
CA LYS A 14 -7.77 5.66 -10.90
C LYS A 14 -7.68 7.09 -11.40
N TRP A 15 -8.63 7.93 -11.00
CA TRP A 15 -8.69 9.31 -11.44
C TRP A 15 -7.44 10.09 -11.01
N ILE A 16 -6.98 9.92 -9.76
CA ILE A 16 -5.76 10.56 -9.27
C ILE A 16 -4.54 10.17 -10.11
N ASP A 17 -4.38 8.88 -10.44
CA ASP A 17 -3.24 8.39 -11.21
C ASP A 17 -3.36 8.59 -12.74
N ALA A 18 -4.53 9.00 -13.25
CA ALA A 18 -4.76 9.18 -14.68
C ALA A 18 -3.96 10.33 -15.31
N GLY A 19 -3.40 11.25 -14.52
CA GLY A 19 -2.51 12.29 -15.05
C GLY A 19 -2.08 13.33 -14.03
N LEU A 20 -1.11 14.14 -14.43
CA LEU A 20 -0.51 15.19 -13.61
C LEU A 20 -1.55 16.22 -13.13
N GLN A 21 -2.47 16.62 -14.02
CA GLN A 21 -3.53 17.58 -13.70
C GLN A 21 -4.45 17.07 -12.58
N ASN A 22 -4.76 15.77 -12.55
CA ASN A 22 -5.62 15.19 -11.52
C ASN A 22 -4.89 15.08 -10.18
N LYS A 23 -3.58 14.76 -10.22
CA LYS A 23 -2.70 14.80 -9.03
C LYS A 23 -2.64 16.20 -8.41
N MET A 24 -2.48 17.23 -9.23
CA MET A 24 -2.50 18.63 -8.76
C MET A 24 -3.84 18.99 -8.15
N LYS A 25 -4.95 18.61 -8.81
CA LYS A 25 -6.29 18.89 -8.28
C LYS A 25 -6.59 18.16 -6.98
N MET A 26 -6.12 16.92 -6.85
CA MET A 26 -6.19 16.18 -5.59
C MET A 26 -5.39 16.88 -4.48
N ALA A 27 -4.18 17.38 -4.77
CA ALA A 27 -3.38 18.11 -3.80
C ALA A 27 -4.06 19.40 -3.33
N GLU A 28 -4.67 20.19 -4.24
CA GLU A 28 -5.50 21.35 -3.88
C GLU A 28 -6.65 20.96 -2.96
N THR A 29 -7.35 19.87 -3.29
CA THR A 29 -8.52 19.42 -2.52
C THR A 29 -8.15 19.02 -1.10
N ILE A 30 -7.07 18.24 -0.93
CA ILE A 30 -6.63 17.78 0.40
C ILE A 30 -6.03 18.92 1.23
N ALA A 31 -5.45 19.94 0.59
CA ALA A 31 -4.90 21.10 1.26
C ALA A 31 -5.97 22.03 1.87
N ASP A 32 -7.21 22.02 1.35
CA ASP A 32 -8.29 22.90 1.78
C ASP A 32 -8.53 22.84 3.30
N LYS A 33 -9.02 23.97 3.85
CA LYS A 33 -9.35 24.15 5.27
C LYS A 33 -10.27 23.05 5.81
N SER A 34 -11.15 22.51 4.97
CA SER A 34 -12.09 21.46 5.35
C SER A 34 -11.44 20.07 5.50
N TYR A 35 -10.18 19.92 5.08
CA TYR A 35 -9.40 18.68 5.14
C TYR A 35 -8.14 18.88 6.00
N VAL A 36 -6.94 18.84 5.39
CA VAL A 36 -5.68 18.94 6.15
C VAL A 36 -5.39 20.36 6.57
N ASN A 37 -5.95 21.36 5.89
CA ASN A 37 -5.75 22.78 6.17
C ASN A 37 -4.27 23.16 6.17
N THR A 38 -3.60 22.95 5.04
CA THR A 38 -2.17 23.22 4.85
C THR A 38 -1.90 23.89 3.51
N GLY A 39 -0.68 24.37 3.28
CA GLY A 39 -0.28 24.88 1.96
C GLY A 39 -0.20 23.75 0.92
N VAL A 40 -0.70 23.99 -0.29
CA VAL A 40 -0.68 23.01 -1.39
C VAL A 40 0.75 22.53 -1.69
N ASP A 41 1.74 23.43 -1.57
CA ASP A 41 3.16 23.12 -1.81
C ASP A 41 3.75 22.09 -0.84
N ALA A 42 3.16 21.94 0.36
CA ALA A 42 3.55 20.91 1.31
C ALA A 42 3.16 19.50 0.83
N ILE A 43 2.19 19.39 -0.09
CA ILE A 43 1.64 18.13 -0.61
C ILE A 43 2.17 17.85 -2.02
N ASN A 44 2.03 18.84 -2.91
CA ASN A 44 2.35 18.77 -4.34
C ASN A 44 3.67 18.05 -4.62
N GLN A 45 4.77 18.52 -4.03
CA GLN A 45 6.11 18.04 -4.38
C GLN A 45 6.21 16.52 -4.23
N ARG A 46 5.66 15.95 -3.15
CA ARG A 46 5.70 14.51 -2.88
C ARG A 46 4.80 13.70 -3.81
N ILE A 47 3.64 14.25 -4.17
CA ILE A 47 2.74 13.63 -5.15
C ILE A 47 3.37 13.58 -6.55
N LEU A 48 4.20 14.57 -6.88
CA LEU A 48 4.93 14.65 -8.14
C LEU A 48 6.26 13.89 -8.13
N GLY A 49 6.64 13.28 -6.99
CA GLY A 49 7.90 12.59 -6.85
C GLY A 49 9.12 13.48 -6.69
N ARG A 50 8.93 14.78 -6.42
CA ARG A 50 10.01 15.73 -6.17
C ARG A 50 10.35 15.71 -4.69
N TYR A 51 11.53 15.20 -4.36
CA TYR A 51 11.97 15.05 -2.97
C TYR A 51 13.14 15.96 -2.66
N GLN A 52 13.14 16.47 -1.43
CA GLN A 52 14.25 17.15 -0.80
C GLN A 52 14.46 16.53 0.59
N ASN A 53 15.70 16.18 0.93
CA ASN A 53 16.02 15.53 2.21
C ASN A 53 16.34 16.50 3.36
N GLY A 54 16.27 17.82 3.13
CA GLY A 54 16.64 18.85 4.11
C GLY A 54 18.15 19.02 4.33
N LEU A 55 18.99 18.20 3.70
CA LEU A 55 20.46 18.24 3.77
C LEU A 55 21.07 18.74 2.45
N GLY A 56 20.34 19.57 1.71
CA GLY A 56 20.77 20.16 0.44
C GLY A 56 20.64 19.27 -0.80
N LYS A 57 20.15 18.02 -0.67
CA LYS A 57 19.93 17.12 -1.82
C LYS A 57 18.47 17.15 -2.27
N THR A 58 18.28 17.27 -3.58
CA THR A 58 16.99 17.14 -4.29
C THR A 58 17.06 16.07 -5.37
N TRP A 59 15.96 15.35 -5.61
CA TRP A 59 15.86 14.39 -6.71
C TRP A 59 14.39 14.16 -7.11
N ASP A 60 14.20 13.72 -8.34
CA ASP A 60 12.92 13.22 -8.83
C ASP A 60 12.92 11.69 -8.73
N ASP A 61 11.98 11.14 -7.96
CA ASP A 61 11.84 9.70 -7.76
C ASP A 61 10.84 9.11 -8.77
N PRO A 62 11.27 8.19 -9.67
CA PRO A 62 10.36 7.53 -10.60
C PRO A 62 9.36 6.60 -9.88
N ASN A 63 9.62 6.23 -8.63
CA ASN A 63 8.77 5.42 -7.77
C ASN A 63 8.12 6.26 -6.66
N HIS A 64 7.59 7.43 -7.03
CA HIS A 64 6.83 8.27 -6.12
C HIS A 64 5.48 7.65 -5.71
N MET A 65 4.73 8.35 -4.86
CA MET A 65 3.42 7.91 -4.38
C MET A 65 2.46 7.55 -5.53
N LYS A 66 1.81 6.39 -5.43
CA LYS A 66 0.83 5.88 -6.39
C LYS A 66 -0.45 5.52 -5.65
N PHE A 67 -1.59 5.73 -6.30
CA PHE A 67 -2.90 5.48 -5.72
C PHE A 67 -3.62 4.30 -6.37
N PHE A 68 -3.26 3.97 -7.62
CA PHE A 68 -3.86 2.91 -8.41
C PHE A 68 -2.82 1.99 -9.06
N ASN A 69 -1.89 2.55 -9.85
CA ASN A 69 -0.86 1.80 -10.60
C ASN A 69 -1.42 0.54 -11.30
N ASP A 70 -2.36 0.72 -12.22
CA ASP A 70 -3.06 -0.36 -12.93
C ASP A 70 -3.74 -1.40 -12.02
N GLY A 71 -4.15 -0.98 -10.82
CA GLY A 71 -4.81 -1.80 -9.80
C GLY A 71 -3.84 -2.56 -8.88
N ALA A 72 -2.53 -2.48 -9.13
CA ALA A 72 -1.52 -3.16 -8.34
C ALA A 72 -1.37 -2.59 -6.91
N VAL A 73 -1.73 -1.31 -6.70
CA VAL A 73 -1.66 -0.67 -5.36
C VAL A 73 -2.77 -1.17 -4.45
N ASN A 74 -3.98 -1.33 -4.97
CA ASN A 74 -5.18 -1.50 -4.15
C ASN A 74 -5.50 -2.97 -3.86
N PHE A 75 -4.95 -3.92 -4.63
CA PHE A 75 -5.22 -5.34 -4.41
C PHE A 75 -4.71 -5.77 -3.02
N PRO A 76 -5.56 -6.36 -2.16
CA PRO A 76 -5.20 -6.71 -0.79
C PRO A 76 -4.43 -8.03 -0.75
N TYR A 77 -3.14 -8.01 -1.11
CA TYR A 77 -2.28 -9.20 -1.08
C TYR A 77 -2.21 -9.79 0.33
N LEU A 78 -2.41 -11.10 0.44
CA LEU A 78 -2.29 -11.80 1.72
C LEU A 78 -0.85 -11.75 2.24
N SER A 79 0.15 -11.70 1.35
CA SER A 79 1.56 -11.54 1.72
C SER A 79 1.81 -10.27 2.52
N ASP A 80 1.07 -9.20 2.26
CA ASP A 80 1.27 -7.92 2.95
C ASP A 80 0.71 -7.98 4.37
N GLY A 81 -0.51 -8.52 4.52
CA GLY A 81 -1.10 -8.77 5.83
C GLY A 81 -0.25 -9.71 6.68
N MET A 82 0.26 -10.80 6.07
CA MET A 82 1.18 -11.71 6.74
C MET A 82 2.49 -11.02 7.13
N TRP A 83 3.05 -10.15 6.28
CA TRP A 83 4.26 -9.40 6.61
C TRP A 83 4.09 -8.58 7.89
N PHE A 84 2.98 -7.84 8.03
CA PHE A 84 2.69 -7.10 9.26
C PHE A 84 2.64 -8.01 10.49
N LEU A 85 1.97 -9.16 10.39
CA LEU A 85 1.94 -10.14 11.48
C LEU A 85 3.34 -10.65 11.84
N THR A 86 4.22 -10.87 10.86
CA THR A 86 5.63 -11.24 11.15
C THR A 86 6.38 -10.14 11.89
N GLN A 87 6.14 -8.86 11.54
CA GLN A 87 6.77 -7.75 12.24
C GLN A 87 6.19 -7.56 13.66
N HIS A 88 4.90 -7.80 13.85
CA HIS A 88 4.30 -7.83 15.19
C HIS A 88 4.90 -8.92 16.07
N LYS A 89 5.15 -10.13 15.52
CA LYS A 89 5.87 -11.19 16.23
C LYS A 89 7.31 -10.79 16.54
N ARG A 90 8.03 -10.25 15.55
CA ARG A 90 9.42 -9.80 15.69
C ARG A 90 9.61 -8.80 16.82
N TRP A 91 8.65 -7.90 17.01
CA TRP A 91 8.70 -6.85 18.03
C TRP A 91 7.91 -7.17 19.30
N GLY A 92 7.49 -8.43 19.48
CA GLY A 92 6.85 -8.88 20.73
C GLY A 92 5.40 -8.43 20.94
N LEU A 93 4.74 -7.82 19.94
CA LEU A 93 3.30 -7.50 20.00
C LEU A 93 2.43 -8.76 19.94
N ILE A 94 2.93 -9.81 19.28
CA ILE A 94 2.36 -11.15 19.30
C ILE A 94 3.43 -12.10 19.89
N LYS A 95 3.07 -12.86 20.90
CA LYS A 95 4.02 -13.72 21.63
C LYS A 95 4.40 -14.97 20.85
N ASP A 96 3.42 -15.64 20.25
CA ASP A 96 3.58 -16.89 19.53
C ASP A 96 3.39 -16.70 18.02
N HIS A 97 3.83 -17.66 17.21
CA HIS A 97 3.50 -17.63 15.79
C HIS A 97 2.01 -17.94 15.61
N PRO A 98 1.19 -17.01 15.06
CA PRO A 98 -0.17 -17.35 14.66
C PRO A 98 -0.14 -18.24 13.41
N ASP A 99 -1.29 -18.80 13.05
CA ASP A 99 -1.52 -19.20 11.67
C ASP A 99 -1.65 -17.94 10.81
N TYR A 100 -0.49 -17.46 10.34
CA TYR A 100 -0.36 -16.23 9.56
C TYR A 100 -1.31 -16.19 8.36
N LEU A 101 -1.43 -17.31 7.64
CA LEU A 101 -2.24 -17.39 6.45
C LEU A 101 -3.73 -17.39 6.80
N ALA A 102 -4.14 -18.15 7.82
CA ALA A 102 -5.53 -18.16 8.26
C ALA A 102 -5.98 -16.78 8.74
N VAL A 103 -5.17 -16.10 9.55
CA VAL A 103 -5.47 -14.73 10.01
C VAL A 103 -5.57 -13.76 8.83
N ALA A 104 -4.60 -13.81 7.90
CA ALA A 104 -4.63 -12.95 6.71
C ALA A 104 -5.87 -13.21 5.84
N LYS A 105 -6.33 -14.46 5.69
CA LYS A 105 -7.55 -14.82 4.95
C LYS A 105 -8.83 -14.36 5.63
N GLN A 106 -8.88 -14.36 6.96
CA GLN A 106 -10.06 -13.88 7.70
C GLN A 106 -10.25 -12.36 7.57
N ILE A 107 -9.15 -11.61 7.51
CA ILE A 107 -9.17 -10.15 7.45
C ILE A 107 -9.33 -9.65 6.00
N ASN A 108 -8.50 -10.15 5.09
CA ASN A 108 -8.44 -9.64 3.73
C ASN A 108 -9.62 -10.15 2.89
N GLN A 109 -10.53 -9.24 2.57
CA GLN A 109 -11.72 -9.50 1.75
C GLN A 109 -11.38 -9.60 0.25
N VAL A 110 -10.47 -10.52 -0.12
CA VAL A 110 -9.96 -10.69 -1.49
C VAL A 110 -11.08 -10.99 -2.48
N ASP A 111 -12.03 -11.85 -2.12
CA ASP A 111 -13.14 -12.22 -3.02
C ASP A 111 -14.08 -11.05 -3.26
N LEU A 112 -14.37 -10.26 -2.22
CA LEU A 112 -15.15 -9.04 -2.35
C LEU A 112 -14.44 -8.02 -3.25
N TYR A 113 -13.12 -7.86 -3.08
CA TYR A 113 -12.30 -7.01 -3.95
C TYR A 113 -12.35 -7.48 -5.40
N LYS A 114 -12.20 -8.78 -5.67
CA LYS A 114 -12.27 -9.35 -7.02
C LYS A 114 -13.63 -9.09 -7.69
N GLN A 115 -14.73 -9.19 -6.95
CA GLN A 115 -16.07 -8.87 -7.47
C GLN A 115 -16.17 -7.39 -7.87
N VAL A 116 -15.65 -6.48 -7.04
CA VAL A 116 -15.63 -5.04 -7.34
C VAL A 116 -14.72 -4.75 -8.54
N ALA A 117 -13.51 -5.29 -8.55
CA ALA A 117 -12.55 -5.12 -9.64
C ALA A 117 -13.12 -5.61 -10.97
N SER A 118 -13.78 -6.77 -10.97
CA SER A 118 -14.46 -7.33 -12.15
C SER A 118 -15.55 -6.40 -12.68
N ALA A 119 -16.43 -5.91 -11.81
CA ALA A 119 -17.49 -4.95 -12.19
C ALA A 119 -16.93 -3.65 -12.79
N MET A 120 -15.75 -3.21 -12.33
CA MET A 120 -15.06 -2.01 -12.80
C MET A 120 -14.02 -2.27 -13.92
N LYS A 121 -13.95 -3.51 -14.44
CA LYS A 121 -12.97 -3.94 -15.45
C LYS A 121 -11.51 -3.63 -15.06
N ILE A 122 -11.17 -3.85 -13.78
CA ILE A 122 -9.82 -3.70 -13.23
C ILE A 122 -9.13 -5.05 -13.26
N SER A 123 -7.92 -5.09 -13.82
CA SER A 123 -7.06 -6.28 -13.77
C SER A 123 -6.69 -6.61 -12.33
N VAL A 124 -6.73 -7.90 -11.99
CA VAL A 124 -6.28 -8.40 -10.69
C VAL A 124 -5.10 -9.36 -10.88
N PRO A 125 -4.16 -9.42 -9.92
CA PRO A 125 -3.09 -10.40 -9.93
C PRO A 125 -3.63 -11.84 -9.96
N LYS A 126 -2.88 -12.75 -10.58
CA LYS A 126 -3.19 -14.19 -10.57
C LYS A 126 -3.02 -14.79 -9.17
N ASP A 127 -1.94 -14.40 -8.50
CA ASP A 127 -1.60 -14.86 -7.16
C ASP A 127 -2.01 -13.85 -6.09
N VAL A 128 -2.47 -14.37 -4.96
CA VAL A 128 -2.83 -13.55 -3.79
C VAL A 128 -1.61 -13.19 -2.92
N LEU A 129 -0.43 -13.71 -3.28
CA LEU A 129 0.86 -13.43 -2.66
C LEU A 129 1.73 -12.68 -3.66
N ARG A 130 2.55 -11.75 -3.15
CA ARG A 130 3.60 -11.10 -3.93
C ARG A 130 4.94 -11.18 -3.22
N THR A 131 6.00 -11.14 -4.01
CA THR A 131 7.37 -11.03 -3.52
C THR A 131 7.77 -9.56 -3.41
N SER A 132 8.40 -9.20 -2.30
CA SER A 132 8.96 -7.88 -2.03
C SER A 132 10.41 -8.01 -1.58
N LYS A 133 11.29 -7.16 -2.12
CA LYS A 133 12.67 -7.03 -1.66
C LYS A 133 12.79 -5.76 -0.82
N LEU A 134 13.24 -5.90 0.42
CA LEU A 134 13.42 -4.77 1.33
C LEU A 134 14.75 -4.07 1.07
N ILE A 135 14.91 -2.89 1.67
CA ILE A 135 16.08 -2.02 1.45
C ILE A 135 17.41 -2.66 1.89
N ASP A 136 17.36 -3.57 2.85
CA ASP A 136 18.52 -4.34 3.34
C ASP A 136 18.84 -5.57 2.46
N GLY A 137 18.09 -5.77 1.37
CA GLY A 137 18.22 -6.90 0.48
C GLY A 137 17.41 -8.14 0.87
N THR A 138 16.79 -8.15 2.06
CA THR A 138 15.95 -9.25 2.53
C THR A 138 14.75 -9.44 1.60
N VAL A 139 14.46 -10.68 1.22
CA VAL A 139 13.31 -11.02 0.38
C VAL A 139 12.18 -11.58 1.23
N TRP A 140 10.99 -11.03 1.03
CA TRP A 140 9.73 -11.53 1.58
C TRP A 140 8.86 -12.05 0.44
N ASP A 141 8.51 -13.34 0.44
CA ASP A 141 7.69 -13.98 -0.61
C ASP A 141 6.37 -14.58 -0.10
N GLY A 142 6.11 -14.49 1.21
CA GLY A 142 4.89 -15.00 1.82
C GLY A 142 4.84 -16.51 2.05
N LYS A 143 5.91 -17.27 1.79
CA LYS A 143 5.87 -18.74 1.87
C LYS A 143 6.20 -19.31 3.26
N ASP A 144 7.11 -18.68 3.99
CA ASP A 144 7.55 -19.13 5.32
C ASP A 144 7.59 -17.96 6.33
N PRO A 145 6.41 -17.48 6.80
CA PRO A 145 6.31 -16.34 7.72
C PRO A 145 7.03 -16.57 9.05
N ALA A 146 7.02 -17.79 9.58
CA ALA A 146 7.65 -18.10 10.87
C ALA A 146 9.16 -17.96 10.76
N LYS A 147 9.78 -18.63 9.77
CA LYS A 147 11.22 -18.49 9.51
C LYS A 147 11.61 -17.06 9.19
N TYR A 148 10.79 -16.34 8.42
CA TYR A 148 11.04 -14.93 8.11
C TYR A 148 11.07 -14.09 9.39
N ALA A 149 10.08 -14.21 10.27
CA ALA A 149 10.00 -13.48 11.53
C ALA A 149 11.20 -13.76 12.44
N ASP A 150 11.68 -15.00 12.47
CA ASP A 150 12.80 -15.42 13.31
C ASP A 150 14.19 -15.10 12.75
N SER A 151 14.28 -14.85 11.44
CA SER A 151 15.55 -14.62 10.73
C SER A 151 16.28 -13.32 11.12
N PHE A 152 15.56 -12.36 11.71
CA PHE A 152 16.13 -11.05 12.03
C PHE A 152 17.07 -11.12 13.24
N LYS A 153 18.27 -10.53 13.08
CA LYS A 153 19.25 -10.39 14.17
C LYS A 153 18.77 -9.50 15.31
N ILE A 154 17.98 -8.48 14.99
CA ILE A 154 17.39 -7.55 15.96
C ILE A 154 15.90 -7.83 16.04
N LYS A 155 15.47 -8.24 17.23
CA LYS A 155 14.10 -8.58 17.63
C LYS A 155 13.95 -8.35 19.15
N ALA A 156 12.71 -8.32 19.64
CA ALA A 156 12.40 -8.15 21.06
C ALA A 156 12.86 -9.34 21.93
#